data_AF-A0A7V2VS44-F1
#
_entry.id   AF-A0A7V2VS44-F1
#
_cell.length_a   1.000
_cell.length_b   1.000
_cell.length_c   1.000
_cell.angle_alpha   90.00
_cell.angle_beta   90.00
_cell.angle_gamma   90.00
#
_symmetry.space_group_name_H-M   'P 1'
#
loop_
_entity.id
_entity.type
_entity.pdbx_description
1 polymer ?
#
loop_
_entity_poly.entity_id
_entity_poly.type
_entity_poly.pdbx_seq_one_letter_code
_entity_poly.pdbx_strand_id
1 'polypeptide(L)' 'MIIDFHIHIWAKGTPFYQGTPEDYVKKMDQLGIDKMVILGVDHGKHDTG' A
#
# COMPACT_ATOMS: atom_id res chain seq x y z
N MET A 1 -1.84 -9.72 17.77
CA MET A 1 -1.01 -9.54 16.56
C MET A 1 -1.93 -9.57 15.35
N ILE A 2 -2.19 -8.43 14.71
CA ILE A 2 -3.00 -8.33 13.49
C ILE A 2 -2.06 -8.14 12.30
N ILE A 3 -2.31 -8.90 11.22
CA ILE A 3 -1.53 -8.84 9.99
C ILE A 3 -2.46 -8.44 8.85
N ASP A 4 -2.12 -7.36 8.15
CA ASP A 4 -2.73 -7.03 6.87
C ASP A 4 -1.99 -7.75 5.73
N PHE A 5 -2.69 -8.63 5.03
CA PHE A 5 -2.10 -9.42 3.95
C PHE A 5 -2.23 -8.75 2.57
N HIS A 6 -2.92 -7.62 2.46
CA HIS A 6 -3.17 -6.98 1.18
C HIS A 6 -3.22 -5.46 1.30
N ILE A 7 -2.05 -4.83 1.11
CA ILE A 7 -1.97 -3.37 0.95
C ILE A 7 -1.13 -2.97 -0.26
N HIS A 8 -1.54 -1.88 -0.91
CA HIS A 8 -0.75 -1.20 -1.94
C HIS A 8 -0.29 0.15 -1.42
N ILE A 9 1.02 0.39 -1.45
CA ILE A 9 1.62 1.67 -1.09
C ILE A 9 2.17 2.33 -2.35
N TRP A 10 1.75 3.56 -2.58
CA TRP A 10 2.06 4.32 -3.78
C TRP A 10 3.23 5.28 -3.54
N ALA A 11 4.18 5.33 -4.49
CA ALA A 11 5.33 6.23 -4.40
C ALA A 11 4.94 7.69 -4.71
N LYS A 12 5.69 8.62 -4.12
CA LYS A 12 5.53 10.06 -4.38
C LYS A 12 5.73 10.35 -5.87
N GLY A 13 4.79 11.08 -6.47
CA GLY A 13 4.78 11.39 -7.91
C GLY A 13 3.89 10.47 -8.76
N THR A 14 3.29 9.44 -8.17
CA THR A 14 2.22 8.66 -8.82
C THR A 14 0.86 9.34 -8.62
N PRO A 15 -0.12 9.17 -9.54
CA PRO A 15 -1.46 9.74 -9.39
C PRO A 15 -2.23 9.13 -8.19
N PHE A 16 -1.77 8.01 -7.65
CA PHE A 16 -2.38 7.30 -6.54
C PHE A 16 -1.66 7.52 -5.21
N TYR A 17 -0.75 8.50 -5.14
CA TYR A 17 -0.04 8.82 -3.90
C TYR A 17 -1.02 9.32 -2.81
N GLN A 18 -1.19 8.53 -1.75
CA GLN A 18 -2.18 8.77 -0.69
C GLN A 18 -1.60 9.30 0.64
N GLY A 19 -0.28 9.49 0.73
CA GLY A 19 0.36 9.95 1.96
C GLY A 19 1.81 9.49 2.07
N THR A 20 2.54 10.06 3.03
CA THR A 20 3.92 9.63 3.30
C THR A 20 3.93 8.28 4.00
N PRO A 21 5.06 7.54 4.01
CA PRO A 21 5.18 6.31 4.79
C PRO A 21 4.75 6.48 6.26
N GLU A 22 5.03 7.64 6.86
CA GLU A 22 4.64 7.95 8.24
C GLU A 22 3.12 8.05 8.42
N ASP A 23 2.38 8.52 7.41
CA ASP A 23 0.92 8.55 7.43
C ASP A 23 0.33 7.13 7.41
N TYR A 24 0.97 6.21 6.69
CA TYR A 24 0.58 4.79 6.71
C TYR A 24 0.82 4.18 8.09
N VAL A 25 2.01 4.37 8.67
CA VAL A 25 2.33 3.84 10.01
C VAL A 25 1.31 4.31 11.06
N LYS A 26 0.97 5.60 11.08
CA LYS A 26 -0.04 6.14 12.03
C LYS A 26 -1.41 5.49 11.86
N LYS A 27 -1.85 5.24 10.63
CA LYS A 27 -3.12 4.55 10.36
C LYS A 27 -3.07 3.10 10.84
N MET A 28 -1.94 2.41 10.65
CA MET A 28 -1.76 1.03 11.11
C MET A 28 -1.79 0.93 12.62
N ASP A 29 -1.15 1.87 13.32
CA ASP A 29 -1.20 1.97 14.78
C ASP A 29 -2.65 2.16 15.27
N GLN A 30 -3.42 3.03 14.61
CA GLN A 30 -4.84 3.24 14.93
C GLN A 30 -5.71 2.00 14.71
N LEU A 31 -5.37 1.18 13.72
CA LEU A 31 -6.06 -0.06 13.38
C LEU A 31 -5.55 -1.27 14.18
N GLY A 32 -4.47 -1.11 14.96
CA GLY A 32 -3.83 -2.18 15.70
C GLY A 32 -3.13 -3.22 14.82
N ILE A 33 -2.69 -2.83 13.62
CA ILE A 33 -1.97 -3.70 12.67
C ILE A 33 -0.48 -3.71 13.03
N ASP A 34 0.04 -4.89 13.36
CA ASP A 34 1.44 -5.06 13.76
C ASP A 34 2.37 -5.35 12.58
N LYS A 35 1.85 -5.97 11.51
CA LYS A 35 2.60 -6.35 10.31
C LYS A 35 1.75 -6.20 9.06
N MET A 36 2.40 -5.96 7.92
CA MET A 36 1.72 -5.90 6.63
C MET A 36 2.53 -6.56 5.52
N VAL A 37 1.82 -7.04 4.50
CA VAL A 37 2.38 -7.50 3.23
C VAL A 37 2.05 -6.47 2.15
N ILE A 38 3.08 -5.81 1.64
CA ILE A 38 2.94 -4.81 0.57
C ILE A 38 3.01 -5.52 -0.78
N LEU A 39 1.97 -5.37 -1.60
CA LEU A 39 1.89 -5.96 -2.93
C LEU A 39 2.24 -4.91 -3.98
N GLY A 40 3.08 -5.31 -4.94
CA GLY A 40 3.28 -4.54 -6.17
C GLY A 40 2.00 -4.48 -6.99
N VAL A 41 1.88 -3.43 -7.80
CA VAL A 41 0.82 -3.32 -8.80
C VAL A 41 1.43 -3.57 -10.17
N ASP A 42 0.84 -4.48 -10.93
CA ASP A 42 1.21 -4.65 -12.33
C ASP A 42 0.63 -3.49 -13.14
N HIS A 43 1.51 -2.64 -13.66
CA HIS A 43 1.17 -1.57 -14.59
C HIS A 43 1.46 -1.96 -16.05
N GLY A 44 1.72 -3.24 -16.32
CA GLY A 44 1.80 -3.76 -17.66
C GLY A 44 0.54 -3.38 -18.42
N LYS A 45 0.70 -2.67 -19.55
CA LYS A 45 -0.39 -2.55 -20.52
C LYS A 45 -0.87 -3.97 -20.80
N HIS A 46 -2.10 -4.27 -20.43
CA HIS A 46 -2.78 -5.43 -20.97
C HIS A 46 -2.81 -5.25 -22.48
N ASP A 47 -1.88 -5.89 -23.20
CA ASP A 47 -2.07 -6.24 -24.61
C ASP A 47 -3.16 -7.32 -24.61
N THR A 48 -4.42 -6.88 -24.51
CA THR A 48 -5.54 -7.69 -24.97
C THR A 48 -5.46 -7.67 -26.48
N GLY A 49 -4.90 -8.75 -27.04
CA GLY A 49 -4.76 -8.95 -28.49
C GLY A 49 -6.06 -8.87 -29.27
#